data_AF-A0A087TDU1-F1
#
_entry.id   AF-A0A087TDU1-F1
#
_cell.length_a   1.000
_cell.length_b   1.000
_cell.length_c   1.000
_cell.angle_alpha   90.00
_cell.angle_beta   90.00
_cell.angle_gamma   90.00
#
_symmetry.space_group_name_H-M   'P 1'
#
loop_
_entity.id
_entity.type
_entity.pdbx_description
1 polymer ?
#
loop_
_entity_poly.entity_id
_entity_poly.type
_entity_poly.pdbx_seq_one_letter_code
_entity_poly.pdbx_strand_id
1 'polypeptide(L)'
;MDYGFVYCHAKNSIGDMREPCVFNVVPTGPPPPLLNCTIINQTLNSLTVTCESSEILKQQLYHLEIYNTKRKEMLFNLTSKEEP
;
A
#
# COMPACT_ATOMS: atom_id res chain seq x y z
N MET A 1 -17.69 2.34 19.96
CA MET A 1 -16.24 2.60 19.99
C MET A 1 -15.63 1.47 19.20
N ASP A 2 -15.33 1.69 17.92
CA ASP A 2 -15.04 0.59 16.98
C ASP A 2 -13.54 0.46 16.67
N TYR A 3 -12.72 1.30 17.30
CA TYR A 3 -11.27 1.37 17.17
C TYR A 3 -10.62 1.33 18.55
N GLY A 4 -9.45 0.72 18.65
CA GLY A 4 -8.75 0.50 19.92
C GLY A 4 -7.91 -0.77 19.90
N PHE A 5 -7.47 -1.22 21.09
CA PHE A 5 -6.64 -2.41 21.20
C PHE A 5 -7.47 -3.68 21.37
N VAL A 6 -7.17 -4.70 20.57
CA VAL A 6 -7.68 -6.06 20.70
C VAL A 6 -6.63 -6.91 21.38
N TYR A 7 -7.00 -7.50 22.51
CA TYR A 7 -6.16 -8.40 23.29
C TYR A 7 -6.61 -9.83 23.04
N CYS A 8 -5.82 -10.58 22.27
CA CYS A 8 -6.08 -11.99 22.02
C CYS A 8 -5.44 -12.83 23.11
N HIS A 9 -6.25 -13.60 23.84
CA HIS A 9 -5.81 -14.57 24.85
C HIS A 9 -6.02 -16.00 24.35
N ALA A 10 -5.03 -16.87 24.57
CA ALA A 10 -5.13 -18.29 24.23
C ALA A 10 -5.11 -19.14 25.51
N LYS A 11 -5.86 -20.23 25.48
CA LYS A 11 -5.86 -21.27 26.52
C LYS A 11 -5.79 -22.63 25.87
N ASN A 12 -4.94 -23.50 26.38
CA ASN A 12 -4.89 -24.91 26.00
C ASN A 12 -4.89 -25.81 27.25
N SER A 13 -4.69 -27.12 27.07
CA SER A 13 -4.67 -28.10 28.17
C SER A 13 -3.48 -27.95 29.11
N ILE A 14 -2.41 -27.25 28.69
CA ILE A 14 -1.23 -26.99 29.51
C ILE A 14 -1.46 -25.74 30.38
N GLY A 15 -2.17 -24.73 29.85
CA GLY A 15 -2.53 -23.55 30.64
C GLY A 15 -2.98 -22.36 29.81
N ASP A 16 -3.08 -21.22 30.51
CA ASP A 16 -3.44 -19.92 29.95
C ASP A 16 -2.18 -19.17 29.48
N MET A 17 -2.32 -18.44 28.38
CA MET A 17 -1.25 -17.59 27.86
C MET A 17 -0.96 -16.43 28.82
N ARG A 18 0.33 -16.27 29.16
CA ARG A 18 0.79 -15.25 30.14
C ARG A 18 0.71 -13.82 29.61
N GLU A 19 1.02 -13.61 28.34
CA GLU A 19 1.04 -12.30 27.70
C GLU A 19 0.15 -12.32 26.45
N PRO A 20 -0.89 -11.47 26.35
CA PRO A 20 -1.78 -11.44 25.20
C PRO A 20 -1.09 -10.91 23.94
N CYS A 21 -1.52 -11.39 22.77
CA CYS A 21 -1.19 -10.72 21.52
C CYS A 21 -2.03 -9.45 21.44
N VAL A 22 -1.35 -8.30 21.29
CA VAL A 22 -2.00 -6.98 21.27
C VAL A 22 -2.02 -6.45 19.84
N PHE A 23 -3.22 -6.17 19.33
CA PHE A 23 -3.42 -5.59 18.01
C PHE A 23 -4.08 -4.22 18.13
N ASN A 24 -3.56 -3.22 17.43
CA ASN A 24 -4.19 -1.90 17.37
C ASN A 24 -5.11 -1.81 16.14
N VAL A 25 -6.41 -1.77 16.36
CA VAL A 25 -7.40 -1.58 15.30
C VAL A 25 -7.57 -0.10 15.08
N VAL A 26 -7.03 0.37 13.95
CA VAL A 26 -7.11 1.76 13.50
C VAL A 26 -8.13 1.89 12.36
N PRO A 27 -8.74 3.06 12.16
CA PRO A 27 -9.55 3.32 10.98
C PRO A 27 -8.76 3.11 9.71
N THR A 28 -9.41 2.59 8.67
CA THR A 28 -8.81 2.44 7.35
C THR A 28 -8.45 3.82 6.80
N GLY A 29 -7.15 4.12 6.77
CA GLY A 29 -6.63 5.29 6.08
C GLY A 29 -6.53 5.04 4.57
N PRO A 30 -6.13 6.07 3.79
CA PRO A 30 -5.68 5.84 2.42
C PRO A 30 -4.55 4.79 2.42
N PRO A 31 -4.43 3.97 1.37
CA PRO A 31 -3.33 3.02 1.28
C PRO A 31 -1.98 3.73 1.43
N PRO A 32 -0.98 3.05 2.02
CA PRO A 32 0.37 3.59 2.06
C PRO A 32 0.85 3.87 0.63
N PRO A 33 1.69 4.90 0.44
CA PRO A 33 2.27 5.17 -0.87
C PRO A 33 3.17 4.01 -1.29
N LEU A 34 3.28 3.82 -2.60
CA LEU A 34 4.26 2.91 -3.19
C LEU A 34 5.69 3.35 -2.84
N LEU A 35 6.58 2.38 -2.70
CA LEU A 35 7.99 2.59 -2.39
C LEU A 35 8.85 2.39 -3.64
N ASN A 36 10.06 2.95 -3.65
CA ASN A 36 11.08 2.70 -4.68
C ASN A 36 10.61 2.89 -6.14
N CYS A 37 9.66 3.81 -6.36
CA CYS A 37 9.18 4.14 -7.69
C CYS A 37 10.30 4.75 -8.55
N THR A 38 10.72 4.03 -9.59
CA THR A 38 11.82 4.44 -10.47
C THR A 38 11.44 4.25 -11.94
N ILE A 39 12.02 5.09 -12.80
CA ILE A 39 11.89 4.95 -14.26
C ILE A 39 13.00 4.01 -14.70
N ILE A 40 12.64 2.80 -15.14
CA ILE A 40 13.61 1.79 -15.55
C ILE A 40 13.92 1.83 -17.04
N ASN A 41 13.00 2.37 -17.86
CA ASN A 41 13.21 2.55 -19.30
C ASN A 41 12.52 3.81 -19.81
N GLN A 42 13.22 4.55 -20.68
CA GLN A 42 12.72 5.75 -21.32
C GLN A 42 13.10 5.75 -22.80
N THR A 43 12.09 5.84 -23.66
CA THR A 43 12.25 6.07 -25.09
C THR A 43 11.68 7.44 -25.46
N LEU A 44 11.71 7.79 -26.75
CA LEU A 44 11.06 9.00 -27.27
C LEU A 44 9.54 9.02 -27.00
N ASN A 45 8.90 7.85 -26.91
CA ASN A 45 7.43 7.73 -26.89
C ASN A 45 6.91 6.85 -25.74
N SER A 46 7.78 6.26 -24.93
CA SER A 46 7.38 5.37 -23.83
C SER A 46 8.25 5.54 -22.60
N LEU A 47 7.63 5.31 -21.45
CA LEU A 47 8.26 5.28 -20.14
C LEU A 47 7.80 4.01 -19.43
N THR A 48 8.70 3.34 -18.74
CA THR A 48 8.39 2.22 -17.86
C THR A 48 8.76 2.61 -16.45
N VAL A 49 7.77 2.57 -15.56
CA VAL A 49 7.90 2.86 -14.14
C VAL A 49 7.70 1.56 -13.38
N THR A 50 8.57 1.29 -12.41
CA THR A 50 8.45 0.15 -11.50
C THR A 50 8.41 0.66 -10.07
N CYS A 51 7.50 0.12 -9.28
CA CYS A 51 7.33 0.48 -7.88
C CYS A 51 7.16 -0.75 -7.00
N GLU A 52 7.47 -0.65 -5.72
CA GLU A 52 7.29 -1.72 -4.75
C GLU A 52 6.04 -1.45 -3.90
N SER A 53 5.16 -2.45 -3.84
CA SER A 53 3.98 -2.45 -2.95
C SER A 53 4.28 -3.21 -1.66
N SER A 54 3.54 -2.92 -0.59
CA SER A 54 3.70 -3.67 0.65
C SER A 54 3.05 -5.05 0.53
N GLU A 55 3.76 -6.11 0.92
CA GLU A 55 3.19 -7.48 0.90
C GLU A 55 1.96 -7.61 1.81
N ILE A 56 1.93 -6.83 2.90
CA ILE A 56 0.88 -6.86 3.92
C ILE A 56 -0.41 -6.20 3.41
N LEU A 57 -0.29 -5.20 2.53
CA LEU A 57 -1.41 -4.41 2.05
C LEU A 57 -1.33 -4.25 0.53
N LYS A 58 -1.91 -5.21 -0.19
CA LYS A 58 -2.08 -5.11 -1.64
C LYS A 58 -3.25 -4.18 -1.96
N GLN A 59 -2.97 -3.16 -2.78
CA GLN A 59 -4.01 -2.28 -3.29
C GLN A 59 -4.79 -2.98 -4.42
N GLN A 60 -6.08 -2.70 -4.52
CA GLN A 60 -6.89 -3.21 -5.65
C GLN A 60 -6.64 -2.46 -6.95
N LEU A 61 -6.18 -1.20 -6.87
CA LEU A 61 -6.01 -0.29 -7.99
C LEU A 61 -4.78 0.59 -7.78
N TYR A 62 -3.99 0.74 -8.83
CA TYR A 62 -2.83 1.63 -8.90
C TYR A 62 -3.06 2.68 -9.98
N HIS A 63 -2.73 3.92 -9.67
CA HIS A 63 -2.88 5.06 -10.58
C HIS A 63 -1.50 5.66 -10.88
N LEU A 64 -1.19 5.78 -12.18
CA LEU A 64 0.00 6.46 -12.68
C LEU A 64 -0.44 7.73 -13.41
N GLU A 65 0.09 8.86 -12.96
CA GLU A 65 -0.19 10.17 -13.55
C GLU A 65 1.12 10.85 -13.95
N ILE A 66 1.18 11.33 -15.20
CA ILE A 66 2.34 12.04 -15.73
C ILE A 66 1.94 13.48 -15.99
N TYR A 67 2.66 14.41 -15.37
CA TYR A 67 2.40 15.84 -15.48
C TYR A 67 3.53 16.58 -16.18
N ASN A 68 3.18 17.53 -17.04
CA ASN A 68 4.12 18.53 -17.53
C ASN A 68 4.32 19.62 -16.47
N THR A 69 5.49 19.65 -15.83
CA THR A 69 5.78 20.60 -14.74
C THR A 69 5.71 22.06 -15.17
N LYS A 70 6.06 22.38 -16.43
CA LYS A 70 6.07 23.78 -16.91
C LYS A 70 4.67 24.32 -17.17
N ARG A 71 3.81 23.49 -17.75
CA ARG A 71 2.42 23.87 -18.11
C ARG A 71 1.41 23.54 -17.01
N LYS A 72 1.81 22.77 -15.99
CA LYS A 72 0.93 22.19 -14.97
C LYS A 72 -0.24 21.41 -15.58
N GLU A 73 0.07 20.65 -16.62
CA GLU A 73 -0.91 19.93 -17.42
C GLU A 73 -0.69 18.42 -17.27
N MET A 74 -1.78 17.66 -17.13
CA MET A 74 -1.72 16.20 -17.12
C MET A 74 -1.54 15.70 -18.56
N LEU A 75 -0.46 14.94 -18.80
CA LEU A 75 -0.15 14.36 -20.10
C LEU A 75 -0.71 12.95 -20.25
N PHE A 76 -0.63 12.13 -19.19
CA PHE A 76 -1.09 10.75 -19.18
C PHE A 76 -1.71 10.37 -17.84
N ASN A 77 -2.73 9.52 -17.90
CA ASN A 77 -3.39 8.88 -16.76
C ASN A 77 -3.62 7.41 -17.10
N LEU A 78 -3.08 6.52 -16.27
CA LEU A 78 -3.24 5.07 -16.39
C LEU A 78 -3.72 4.51 -15.06
N THR A 79 -4.68 3.60 -15.11
CA THR A 79 -5.11 2.81 -13.96
C THR A 79 -4.87 1.33 -14.24
N SER A 80 -4.25 0.61 -13.30
CA SER A 80 -4.01 -0.83 -13.42
C SER A 80 -4.44 -1.56 -12.14
N LYS A 81 -4.82 -2.83 -12.31
CA LYS A 81 -5.03 -3.81 -11.20
C LYS A 81 -3.82 -4.72 -11.00
N GLU A 82 -2.90 -4.71 -11.96
CA GLU A 82 -1.65 -5.46 -11.86
C GLU A 82 -0.71 -4.77 -10.87
N GLU A 83 0.08 -5.58 -10.18
CA GLU A 83 1.09 -5.09 -9.25
C GLU A 83 2.16 -4.29 -10.04
N PRO A 84 2.57 -3.11 -9.53
CA PRO A 84 3.46 -2.18 -10.24
C PRO A 84 4.94 -2.58 -10.23
#